data_AF-A0A2H6EIH9-F1
#
_entry.id   AF-A0A2H6EIH9-F1
#
_cell.length_a   1.000
_cell.length_b   1.000
_cell.length_c   1.000
_cell.angle_alpha   90.00
_cell.angle_beta   90.00
_cell.angle_gamma   90.00
#
_symmetry.space_group_name_H-M   'P 1'
#
loop_
_entity.id
_entity.type
_entity.pdbx_description
1 polymer ?
#
loop_
_entity_poly.entity_id
_entity_poly.type
_entity_poly.pdbx_seq_one_letter_code
_entity_poly.pdbx_strand_id
1 'polypeptide(L)' 'MAHGKNDQRVEYELGTQSRDILKSYDYNLTFYDFAGGHATPPKNILEQVTNWIGN' A
#
# COMPACT_ATOMS: atom_id res chain seq x y z
N MET A 1 0.57 3.94 0.53
CA MET A 1 -0.07 2.72 1.06
C MET A 1 0.52 1.50 0.37
N ALA A 2 0.64 0.38 1.06
CA ALA A 2 1.10 -0.89 0.47
C ALA A 2 0.20 -2.06 0.89
N HIS A 3 0.02 -3.06 0.02
CA HIS A 3 -0.78 -4.25 0.34
C HIS A 3 -0.26 -5.51 -0.38
N GLY A 4 -0.18 -6.63 0.35
CA GLY A 4 0.10 -7.94 -0.25
C GLY A 4 -1.14 -8.49 -0.96
N LYS A 5 -1.01 -8.96 -2.21
CA LYS A 5 -2.15 -9.49 -2.99
C LYS A 5 -2.74 -10.79 -2.41
N ASN A 6 -1.93 -11.52 -1.66
CA ASN A 6 -2.27 -12.82 -1.08
C ASN A 6 -2.35 -12.74 0.46
N ASP A 7 -2.59 -11.55 1.01
CA ASP A 7 -2.75 -11.39 2.46
C ASP A 7 -3.96 -12.22 2.91
N GLN A 8 -3.71 -13.19 3.81
CA GLN A 8 -4.72 -14.10 4.33
C GLN A 8 -5.47 -13.55 5.53
N ARG A 9 -5.04 -12.40 6.08
CA ARG A 9 -5.63 -11.73 7.25
C ARG A 9 -6.49 -10.55 6.85
N VAL A 10 -6.08 -9.81 5.82
CA VAL A 10 -6.81 -8.65 5.30
C VAL A 10 -7.04 -8.83 3.81
N GLU A 11 -8.30 -8.80 3.39
CA GLU A 11 -8.67 -8.99 2.00
C GLU A 11 -8.11 -7.87 1.11
N TYR A 12 -7.46 -8.24 0.00
CA TYR A 12 -6.90 -7.29 -0.95
C TYR A 12 -7.94 -6.29 -1.48
N GLU A 13 -9.19 -6.73 -1.65
CA GLU A 13 -10.30 -5.88 -2.09
C GLU A 13 -10.52 -4.69 -1.15
N LEU A 14 -10.48 -4.90 0.17
CA LEU A 14 -10.62 -3.83 1.17
C LEU A 14 -9.48 -2.81 1.06
N GLY A 15 -8.26 -3.27 0.73
CA GLY A 15 -7.13 -2.39 0.43
C GLY A 15 -7.39 -1.50 -0.79
N THR A 16 -7.96 -2.06 -1.86
CA THR A 16 -8.32 -1.30 -3.07
C THR A 16 -9.49 -0.35 -2.88
N GLN A 17 -10.51 -0.75 -2.11
CA GLN A 17 -11.63 0.12 -1.75
C GLN A 17 -11.15 1.32 -0.92
N SER A 18 -10.25 1.09 0.05
CA SER A 18 -9.64 2.17 0.84
C SER A 18 -8.85 3.15 -0.04
N ARG A 19 -8.08 2.64 -1.01
CA ARG A 19 -7.37 3.46 -2.01
C ARG A 19 -8.36 4.34 -2.79
N ASP A 20 -9.45 3.77 -3.26
CA ASP A 20 -10.41 4.46 -4.12
C ASP A 20 -11.18 5.54 -3.35
N ILE A 21 -11.54 5.27 -2.09
CA ILE A 21 -12.12 6.28 -1.19
C ILE A 21 -11.15 7.44 -1.00
N LEU A 22 -9.88 7.18 -0.66
CA LEU A 22 -8.89 8.25 -0.47
C LEU A 22 -8.66 9.06 -1.74
N LYS A 23 -8.60 8.42 -2.92
CA LYS A 23 -8.52 9.14 -4.19
C LYS A 23 -9.74 10.01 -4.47
N SER A 24 -10.94 9.57 -4.09
CA SER A 24 -12.17 10.35 -4.27
C SER A 24 -12.20 11.64 -3.45
N TYR A 25 -11.37 11.74 -2.41
CA TYR A 25 -11.15 12.94 -1.60
C TYR A 25 -9.89 13.74 -2.01
N ASP A 26 -9.36 13.52 -3.22
CA ASP A 26 -8.17 14.20 -3.76
C ASP A 26 -6.89 14.07 -2.92
N TYR A 27 -6.78 13.03 -2.08
CA TYR A 27 -5.50 12.73 -1.43
C TYR A 27 -4.43 12.37 -2.46
N ASN A 28 -3.24 12.97 -2.34
CA ASN A 28 -2.07 12.57 -3.11
C ASN A 28 -1.57 11.20 -2.64
N LEU A 29 -2.08 10.15 -3.29
CA LEU A 29 -1.92 8.77 -2.84
C LEU A 29 -1.10 7.93 -3.82
N THR A 30 0.03 7.42 -3.33
CA THR A 30 0.74 6.29 -3.94
C THR A 30 0.29 4.98 -3.31
N PHE A 31 -0.17 4.03 -4.14
CA PHE A 31 -0.57 2.69 -3.71
C PHE A 31 0.32 1.64 -4.39
N TYR A 32 0.95 0.79 -3.57
CA TYR A 32 1.85 -0.27 -4.03
C TYR A 32 1.31 -1.64 -3.63
N ASP A 33 0.97 -2.47 -4.62
CA ASP A 33 0.63 -3.87 -4.41
C ASP A 33 1.85 -4.77 -4.67
N PHE A 34 1.95 -5.88 -3.94
CA PHE A 34 3.04 -6.84 -4.16
C PHE A 34 2.57 -8.28 -4.09
N ALA A 35 3.31 -9.16 -4.76
CA ALA A 35 3.14 -10.60 -4.64
C ALA A 35 3.62 -11.02 -3.23
N GLY A 36 2.66 -11.26 -2.32
CA GLY A 36 2.96 -11.58 -0.93
C GLY A 36 1.71 -11.62 -0.06
N GLY A 37 1.86 -12.19 1.14
CA GLY A 37 0.81 -12.28 2.15
C GLY A 37 0.83 -11.11 3.13
N HIS A 38 0.49 -11.39 4.40
CA HIS A 38 0.58 -10.43 5.49
C HIS A 38 2.03 -10.14 5.88
N ALA A 39 2.67 -9.22 5.16
CA ALA A 39 4.07 -8.90 5.30
C ALA A 39 4.36 -7.44 4.93
N THR A 40 5.58 -6.98 5.24
CA THR A 40 6.07 -5.71 4.72
C THR A 40 6.49 -5.85 3.25
N PRO A 41 6.38 -4.78 2.44
CA PRO A 41 6.82 -4.79 1.05
C PRO A 41 8.35 -4.92 0.95
N PRO A 42 8.89 -5.20 -0.25
CA PRO A 42 10.34 -5.31 -0.48
C PRO A 42 11.13 -4.08 0.00
N LYS A 43 12.41 -4.30 0.37
CA LYS A 43 13.26 -3.27 0.98
C LYS A 43 13.34 -1.97 0.18
N ASN A 44 13.43 -2.05 -1.15
CA ASN A 44 13.48 -0.88 -2.02
C ASN A 44 12.22 -0.01 -1.94
N ILE A 45 11.06 -0.59 -1.60
CA ILE A 45 9.82 0.16 -1.37
C ILE A 45 9.84 0.81 0.00
N LEU A 46 10.36 0.12 1.02
CA LEU A 46 10.55 0.71 2.35
C LEU A 46 11.50 1.90 2.30
N GLU A 47 12.60 1.83 1.53
CA GLU A 47 13.53 2.94 1.31
C GLU A 47 12.83 4.14 0.64
N GLN A 48 11.95 3.90 -0.34
CA GLN A 48 11.14 4.97 -0.94
C GLN A 48 10.20 5.63 0.08
N VAL A 49 9.58 4.84 0.95
CA VAL A 49 8.71 5.37 2.02
C VAL A 49 9.51 6.20 3.02
N THR A 50 10.71 5.76 3.42
CA THR A 50 11.60 6.55 4.29
C THR A 50 11.97 7.88 3.66
N ASN A 51 12.33 7.89 2.37
CA ASN A 51 12.63 9.12 1.65
C ASN A 51 11.41 10.04 1.54
N TRP A 52 10.21 9.48 1.34
CA TRP A 52 8.98 10.27 1.28
C TRP A 52 8.64 10.92 2.62
N ILE A 53 8.79 10.20 3.74
CA ILE A 53 8.50 10.72 5.09
C ILE A 53 9.55 11.74 5.54
N GLY A 54 10.80 11.57 5.12
CA GLY A 54 11.91 12.46 5.49
C GLY A 54 11.97 13.79 4.72
N ASN A 55 11.08 13.99 3.75
CA ASN A 55 10.90 15.25 3.01
C ASN A 55 9.65 15.99 3.48
#